data_AF-A0A821G8V5-F1
#
_entry.id   AF-A0A821G8V5-F1
#
_cell.length_a   1.000
_cell.length_b   1.000
_cell.length_c   1.000
_cell.angle_alpha   90.00
_cell.angle_beta   90.00
_cell.angle_gamma   90.00
#
_symmetry.space_group_name_H-M   'P 1'
#
loop_
_entity.id
_entity.type
_entity.pdbx_description
1 polymer ?
#
loop_
_entity_poly.entity_id
_entity_poly.type
_entity_poly.pdbx_seq_one_letter_code
_entity_poly.pdbx_strand_id
1 'polypeptide(L)'
;ILEKEQEQSVVYGSTDFGKTCATNEKYKELLEKVSTMLKIKPHSIKTEKGDVVELLTAVECKGIVGNDGRHYLLDLLRMMPPDLNYLP
;
A
#
# COMPACT_ATOMS: atom_id res chain seq x y z
N ILE A 1 -14.92 10.31 -3.66
CA ILE A 1 -14.04 10.23 -2.47
C ILE A 1 -12.62 10.64 -2.80
N LEU A 2 -12.09 10.33 -3.98
CA LEU A 2 -10.93 11.03 -4.53
C LEU A 2 -11.37 11.75 -5.81
N GLU A 3 -11.10 13.05 -5.92
CA GLU A 3 -11.11 13.72 -7.22
C GLU A 3 -9.93 13.19 -8.04
N LYS A 4 -10.05 13.15 -9.38
CA LYS A 4 -8.99 12.61 -10.25
C LYS A 4 -7.62 13.25 -10.04
N GLU A 5 -7.56 14.51 -9.60
CA GLU A 5 -6.30 15.17 -9.25
C GLU A 5 -5.59 14.52 -8.06
N GLN A 6 -6.34 13.85 -7.19
CA GLN A 6 -5.85 13.24 -5.95
C GLN A 6 -5.29 11.82 -6.16
N GLU A 7 -5.48 11.19 -7.33
CA GLU A 7 -4.71 9.99 -7.70
C GLU A 7 -3.20 10.28 -7.83
N GLN A 8 -2.83 11.54 -8.10
CA GLN A 8 -1.44 11.97 -8.16
C GLN A 8 -0.81 12.15 -6.77
N SER A 9 -1.58 12.09 -5.68
CA SER A 9 -1.08 12.23 -4.31
C SER A 9 -0.77 10.88 -3.64
N VAL A 10 -0.77 9.78 -4.40
CA VAL A 10 -0.33 8.48 -3.89
C VAL A 10 1.17 8.53 -3.57
N VAL A 11 1.48 8.45 -2.29
CA VAL A 11 2.86 8.50 -1.76
C VAL A 11 3.39 7.12 -1.36
N TYR A 12 2.53 6.09 -1.40
CA TYR A 12 2.92 4.72 -1.09
C TYR A 12 2.04 3.72 -1.86
N GLY A 13 2.66 2.67 -2.41
CA GLY A 13 2.00 1.64 -3.20
C GLY A 13 1.93 1.98 -4.69
N SER A 14 1.04 1.30 -5.42
CA SER A 14 0.94 1.41 -6.87
C SER A 14 -0.48 1.76 -7.34
N THR A 15 -0.57 2.59 -8.38
CA THR A 15 -1.81 2.91 -9.09
C THR A 15 -1.99 2.11 -10.39
N ASP A 16 -0.95 1.43 -10.84
CA ASP A 16 -0.87 0.77 -12.15
C ASP A 16 -0.49 -0.73 -12.04
N PHE A 17 -0.85 -1.37 -10.93
CA PHE A 17 -0.63 -2.80 -10.67
C PHE A 17 0.86 -3.20 -10.60
N GLY A 18 1.70 -2.32 -10.08
CA GLY A 18 3.11 -2.57 -9.79
C GLY A 18 4.07 -2.15 -10.90
N LYS A 19 3.60 -1.52 -11.98
CA LYS A 19 4.49 -1.00 -13.03
C LYS A 19 5.31 0.18 -12.52
N THR A 20 4.68 1.04 -11.73
CA THR A 20 5.30 2.06 -10.90
C THR A 20 4.85 1.90 -9.46
N CYS A 21 5.75 2.18 -8.53
CA CYS A 21 5.46 2.09 -7.10
C CYS A 21 6.11 3.25 -6.36
N ALA A 22 5.33 3.94 -5.55
CA ALA A 22 5.82 4.96 -4.64
C ALA A 22 6.13 4.35 -3.27
N THR A 23 7.12 4.91 -2.59
CA THR A 23 7.39 4.61 -1.17
C THR A 23 7.64 5.89 -0.41
N ASN A 24 7.23 5.90 0.85
CA ASN A 24 7.44 7.03 1.74
C ASN A 24 7.90 6.51 3.11
N GLU A 25 8.94 7.13 3.66
CA GLU A 25 9.54 6.71 4.94
C GLU A 25 8.54 6.78 6.10
N LYS A 26 7.66 7.79 6.12
CA LYS A 26 6.64 7.92 7.16
C LYS A 26 5.62 6.78 7.10
N TYR A 27 5.24 6.39 5.88
CA TYR A 27 4.40 5.21 5.68
C TYR A 27 5.11 3.93 6.11
N LYS A 28 6.41 3.78 5.84
CA LYS A 28 7.18 2.62 6.29
C LYS A 28 7.15 2.48 7.81
N GLU A 29 7.39 3.57 8.54
CA GLU A 29 7.32 3.61 10.01
C GLU A 29 5.93 3.24 10.55
N LEU A 30 4.87 3.80 9.96
CA LEU A 30 3.49 3.52 10.37
C LEU A 30 3.10 2.06 10.08
N LEU A 31 3.45 1.57 8.89
CA LEU A 31 3.09 0.24 8.41
C LEU A 31 3.92 -0.88 9.04
N GLU A 32 5.09 -0.60 9.59
CA GLU A 32 5.89 -1.60 10.31
C GLU A 32 5.13 -2.14 11.53
N LYS A 33 4.47 -1.24 12.28
CA LYS A 33 3.60 -1.62 13.41
C LYS A 33 2.37 -2.41 12.93
N VAL A 34 1.73 -1.95 11.86
CA VAL A 34 0.51 -2.57 11.32
C VAL A 34 0.80 -3.95 10.73
N SER A 35 1.83 -4.08 9.91
CA SER A 35 2.25 -5.35 9.30
C SER A 35 2.58 -6.40 10.35
N THR A 36 3.22 -6.02 11.46
CA THR A 36 3.47 -6.92 12.59
C THR A 36 2.19 -7.43 13.26
N MET A 37 1.18 -6.56 13.42
CA MET A 37 -0.13 -6.95 13.98
C MET A 37 -0.90 -7.86 13.01
N LEU A 38 -0.86 -7.55 11.71
CA LEU A 38 -1.54 -8.30 10.66
C LEU A 38 -0.77 -9.54 10.18
N LYS A 39 0.41 -9.80 10.75
CA LYS A 39 1.31 -10.91 10.37
C LYS A 39 1.69 -10.88 8.88
N ILE A 40 1.81 -9.68 8.32
CA ILE A 40 2.27 -9.46 6.95
C ILE A 40 3.79 -9.38 6.96
N LYS A 41 4.44 -10.22 6.14
CA LYS A 41 5.89 -10.19 5.99
C LYS A 41 6.30 -9.07 5.01
N PRO A 42 7.35 -8.28 5.33
CA PRO A 42 7.96 -7.39 4.34
C PRO A 42 8.38 -8.17 3.10
N HIS A 43 8.11 -7.61 1.93
CA HIS A 43 8.43 -8.24 0.66
C HIS A 43 8.82 -7.20 -0.37
N SER A 44 9.61 -7.62 -1.36
CA SER A 44 10.05 -6.74 -2.43
C SER A 44 9.32 -7.06 -3.73
N ILE A 45 8.98 -6.01 -4.47
CA ILE A 45 8.48 -6.09 -5.84
C ILE A 45 9.50 -5.52 -6.81
N LYS A 46 9.42 -5.98 -8.06
CA LYS A 46 10.20 -5.42 -9.16
C LYS A 46 9.27 -4.63 -10.08
N THR A 47 9.56 -3.35 -10.28
CA THR A 47 8.79 -2.48 -11.18
C THR A 47 9.15 -2.78 -12.65
N GLU A 48 8.35 -2.27 -13.60
CA GLU A 48 8.67 -2.39 -15.03
C GLU A 48 9.98 -1.67 -15.40
N LYS A 49 10.36 -0.63 -14.63
CA LYS A 49 11.63 0.09 -14.78
C LYS A 49 12.84 -0.69 -14.24
N GLY A 50 12.59 -1.81 -13.56
CA GLY A 50 13.62 -2.67 -12.98
C GLY A 50 13.99 -2.33 -11.54
N ASP A 51 13.36 -1.32 -10.93
CA ASP A 51 13.59 -0.94 -9.55
C ASP A 51 13.04 -2.00 -8.59
N VAL A 52 13.75 -2.25 -7.51
CA VAL A 52 13.31 -3.14 -6.43
C VAL A 52 12.81 -2.30 -5.27
N VAL A 53 11.54 -2.48 -4.93
CA VAL A 53 10.83 -1.68 -3.93
C VAL A 53 10.32 -2.60 -2.84
N GLU A 54 10.62 -2.28 -1.58
CA GLU A 54 10.12 -3.01 -0.41
C GLU A 54 8.78 -2.45 0.05
N LEU A 55 7.82 -3.34 0.27
CA LEU A 55 6.47 -3.03 0.74
C LEU A 55 6.12 -3.86 1.99
N LEU A 56 5.23 -3.29 2.80
CA LEU A 56 4.70 -3.87 4.04
C LEU A 56 3.19 -4.18 3.93
N THR A 57 2.64 -4.04 2.73
CA THR A 57 1.22 -4.18 2.39
C THR A 57 1.08 -4.85 1.03
N ALA A 58 -0.15 -5.15 0.59
CA ALA A 58 -0.39 -5.47 -0.80
C ALA A 58 0.04 -4.30 -1.73
N VAL A 59 0.43 -4.65 -2.96
CA VAL A 59 0.87 -3.69 -4.01
C VAL A 59 -0.21 -2.68 -4.37
N GLU A 60 -1.48 -3.11 -4.32
CA GLU A 60 -2.63 -2.28 -4.65
C GLU A 60 -3.03 -1.33 -3.54
N CYS A 61 -2.51 -1.50 -2.31
CA CYS A 61 -2.80 -0.57 -1.22
C CYS A 61 -2.19 0.80 -1.52
N LYS A 62 -2.98 1.86 -1.36
CA LYS A 62 -2.54 3.23 -1.66
C LYS A 62 -2.46 4.05 -0.39
N GLY A 63 -1.29 4.61 -0.13
CA GLY A 63 -1.10 5.62 0.91
C GLY A 63 -1.25 7.03 0.34
N ILE A 64 -2.10 7.85 0.95
CA ILE A 64 -2.28 9.27 0.59
C ILE A 64 -2.13 10.16 1.82
N VAL A 65 -1.82 11.44 1.62
CA VAL A 65 -1.89 12.46 2.67
C VAL A 65 -3.11 13.33 2.41
N GLY A 66 -4.05 13.34 3.35
CA GLY A 66 -5.25 14.17 3.25
C GLY A 66 -4.92 15.66 3.44
N ASN A 67 -5.85 16.52 3.06
CA ASN A 67 -5.71 17.98 3.23
C ASN A 67 -5.63 18.40 4.70
N ASP A 68 -6.05 17.52 5.61
CA ASP A 68 -5.91 17.65 7.07
C ASP A 68 -4.53 17.20 7.60
N GLY A 69 -3.61 16.82 6.71
CA GLY A 69 -2.28 16.32 7.04
C GLY A 69 -2.25 14.88 7.57
N ARG A 70 -3.40 14.19 7.64
CA ARG A 70 -3.47 12.81 8.11
C ARG A 70 -3.11 11.82 7.00
N HIS A 71 -2.57 10.69 7.41
CA HIS A 71 -2.14 9.61 6.52
C HIS A 71 -3.27 8.59 6.40
N TYR A 72 -3.73 8.33 5.19
CA TYR A 72 -4.81 7.39 4.90
C TYR A 72 -4.29 6.23 4.05
N LEU A 73 -4.60 5.01 4.46
CA LEU A 73 -4.35 3.80 3.68
C LEU A 73 -5.67 3.33 3.07
N LEU A 74 -5.68 3.15 1.76
CA LEU A 74 -6.83 2.78 0.95
C LEU A 74 -6.59 1.41 0.28
N ASP A 75 -7.65 0.86 -0.30
CA ASP A 75 -7.60 -0.37 -1.11
C ASP A 75 -6.96 -1.55 -0.33
N LEU A 76 -7.49 -1.85 0.86
CA LEU A 76 -6.98 -2.86 1.80
C LEU A 76 -7.23 -4.32 1.35
N LEU A 77 -7.49 -4.55 0.07
CA LEU A 77 -7.71 -5.88 -0.46
C LEU A 77 -6.46 -6.73 -0.24
N ARG A 78 -6.63 -8.00 0.15
CA ARG A 78 -5.54 -8.97 0.40
C ARG A 78 -4.60 -8.60 1.57
N MET A 79 -4.99 -7.66 2.42
CA MET A 79 -4.27 -7.36 3.67
C MET A 79 -4.59 -8.33 4.80
N MET A 80 -5.67 -9.11 4.66
CA MET A 80 -6.13 -10.10 5.63
C MET A 80 -6.08 -11.49 5.01
N PRO A 81 -5.84 -12.54 5.82
CA PRO A 81 -5.98 -13.91 5.33
C PRO A 81 -7.42 -14.16 4.84
N PRO A 82 -7.61 -15.07 3.86
CA PRO A 82 -8.93 -15.51 3.45
C PRO A 82 -9.72 -16.03 4.67
N ASP A 83 -10.98 -15.62 4.79
CA ASP A 83 -11.85 -16.15 5.83
C ASP A 83 -12.27 -17.57 5.46
N LEU A 84 -11.91 -18.55 6.30
CA LEU A 84 -12.23 -19.96 6.11
C LEU A 84 -13.74 -20.22 6.00
N ASN A 85 -14.56 -19.39 6.66
CA ASN A 85 -16.02 -19.53 6.62
C ASN A 85 -16.65 -19.07 5.30
N TYR A 86 -15.87 -18.42 4.42
CA TYR A 86 -16.34 -17.81 3.18
C TYR A 86 -15.45 -18.19 1.97
N LEU A 87 -14.77 -19.33 2.02
CA LEU A 87 -14.08 -19.86 0.83
C LEU A 87 -15.10 -20.35 -0.21
N PRO A 88 -14.86 -20.10 -1.52
CA PRO A 88 -15.73 -20.56 -2.61
C PRO A 88 -15.69 -22.08 -2.83
#